data_AF-A0A2H0DM37-F1
#
_entry.id   AF-A0A2H0DM37-F1
#
_cell.length_a   1.000
_cell.length_b   1.000
_cell.length_c   1.000
_cell.angle_alpha   90.00
_cell.angle_beta   90.00
_cell.angle_gamma   90.00
#
_symmetry.space_group_name_H-M   'P 1'
#
loop_
_entity.id
_entity.type
_entity.pdbx_description
1 polymer ?
#
loop_
_entity_poly.entity_id
_entity_poly.type
_entity_poly.pdbx_seq_one_letter_code
_entity_poly.pdbx_strand_id
1 'polypeptide(L)' 'MTEGSLAPKAISKNLRYLGFTYARTDNDRLISVSLTTESGTFEGQTKALQLSVEKVRIMND' A
#
# COMPACT_ATOMS: atom_id res chain seq x y z
N MET A 1 0.83 -26.73 -15.71
CA MET A 1 1.22 -25.32 -15.81
C MET A 1 -0.08 -24.54 -15.59
N THR A 2 -0.38 -24.16 -14.35
CA THR A 2 -1.64 -23.47 -14.02
C THR A 2 -1.53 -22.02 -14.48
N GLU A 3 -2.39 -21.65 -15.43
CA GLU A 3 -2.52 -20.28 -15.91
C GLU A 3 -2.70 -19.34 -14.71
N GLY A 4 -1.81 -18.36 -14.59
CA GLY A 4 -1.89 -17.34 -13.56
C GLY A 4 -3.20 -16.59 -13.74
N SER A 5 -4.11 -16.74 -12.77
CA SER A 5 -5.36 -16.01 -12.73
C SER A 5 -5.10 -14.52 -12.96
N LEU A 6 -5.61 -13.98 -14.07
CA LEU A 6 -5.59 -12.55 -14.41
C LEU A 6 -6.54 -11.73 -13.51
N ALA A 7 -7.16 -12.36 -12.51
CA ALA A 7 -8.04 -11.65 -11.59
C ALA A 7 -7.21 -10.66 -10.76
N PRO A 8 -7.60 -9.39 -10.69
CA PRO A 8 -6.94 -8.42 -9.83
C PRO A 8 -7.00 -8.93 -8.38
N LYS A 9 -5.82 -9.21 -7.80
CA LYS A 9 -5.71 -9.62 -6.41
C LYS A 9 -5.73 -8.37 -5.53
N ALA A 10 -6.73 -8.25 -4.66
CA ALA A 10 -6.79 -7.18 -3.69
C ALA A 10 -5.53 -7.22 -2.79
N ILE A 11 -4.87 -6.07 -2.62
CA ILE A 11 -3.69 -5.91 -1.76
C ILE A 11 -4.08 -6.18 -0.29
N SER A 12 -5.24 -5.67 0.12
CA SER A 12 -5.84 -5.91 1.43
C SER A 12 -7.35 -5.64 1.36
N LYS A 13 -8.13 -6.36 2.16
CA LYS A 13 -9.59 -6.15 2.29
C LYS A 13 -9.95 -4.90 3.10
N ASN A 14 -9.00 -4.43 3.91
CA ASN A 14 -9.20 -3.38 4.91
C ASN A 14 -8.44 -2.09 4.53
N LEU A 15 -8.14 -1.91 3.25
CA LEU A 15 -7.37 -0.76 2.77
C LEU A 15 -8.25 0.50 2.76
N ARG A 16 -7.90 1.50 3.57
CA ARG A 16 -8.60 2.80 3.58
C ARG A 16 -7.87 3.84 2.74
N TYR A 17 -6.54 3.84 2.76
CA TYR A 17 -5.73 4.80 2.00
C TYR A 17 -4.45 4.14 1.52
N LEU A 18 -4.07 4.42 0.27
CA LEU A 18 -2.77 4.07 -0.30
C LEU A 18 -2.32 5.24 -1.17
N GLY A 19 -1.18 5.81 -0.84
CA GLY A 19 -0.58 6.92 -1.57
C GLY A 19 0.88 6.65 -1.87
N PHE A 20 1.28 7.00 -3.10
CA PHE A 20 2.66 6.99 -3.56
C PHE A 20 3.07 8.42 -3.90
N THR A 21 4.22 8.85 -3.42
CA THR A 21 4.79 10.14 -3.76
C THR A 21 6.25 9.97 -4.12
N TYR A 22 6.73 10.75 -5.10
CA TYR A 22 8.17 10.81 -5.37
C TYR A 22 8.85 11.56 -4.23
N ALA A 23 9.78 10.89 -3.55
CA ALA A 23 10.51 11.50 -2.46
C ALA A 23 11.45 12.61 -2.97
N ARG A 24 11.94 12.47 -4.21
CA ARG A 24 12.74 13.45 -4.93
C ARG A 24 12.43 13.39 -6.42
N THR A 25 12.49 14.51 -7.10
CA THR A 25 12.23 14.61 -8.56
C THR A 25 13.39 14.11 -9.41
N ASP A 26 14.59 14.00 -8.84
CA ASP A 26 15.83 13.59 -9.54
C ASP A 26 16.08 12.08 -9.52
N ASN A 27 15.29 11.32 -8.76
CA ASN A 27 15.41 9.87 -8.66
C ASN A 27 14.02 9.23 -8.67
N ASP A 28 13.59 8.85 -9.86
CA ASP A 28 12.31 8.19 -10.14
C ASP A 28 12.22 6.76 -9.56
N ARG A 29 13.35 6.19 -9.15
CA ARG A 29 13.42 4.86 -8.49
C ARG A 29 13.20 4.93 -6.99
N LEU A 30 13.01 6.12 -6.41
CA LEU A 30 12.81 6.31 -4.98
C LEU A 30 11.44 6.92 -4.68
N ILE A 31 10.59 6.16 -4.02
CA ILE A 31 9.23 6.58 -3.67
C ILE A 31 9.03 6.55 -2.15
N SER A 32 8.12 7.39 -1.70
CA SER A 32 7.52 7.31 -0.37
C SER A 32 6.16 6.64 -0.50
N VAL A 33 5.86 5.73 0.43
CA VAL A 33 4.62 4.97 0.45
C VAL A 33 3.90 5.27 1.76
N SER A 34 2.64 5.68 1.66
CA SER A 34 1.75 5.85 2.82
C SER A 34 0.56 4.93 2.68
N LEU A 35 0.31 4.14 3.73
CA LEU A 35 -0.72 3.12 3.80
C LEU A 35 -1.55 3.35 5.06
N THR A 36 -2.87 3.28 4.94
CA THR A 36 -3.77 3.19 6.09
C THR A 36 -4.71 2.03 5.89
N THR A 37 -4.72 1.13 6.86
CA THR A 37 -5.69 0.04 6.94
C THR A 37 -6.62 0.28 8.10
N GLU A 38 -7.89 -0.08 7.94
CA GLU A 38 -8.89 0.06 8.98
C GLU A 38 -9.72 -1.20 9.09
N SER A 39 -9.93 -1.66 10.31
CA SER A 39 -10.80 -2.78 10.60
C SER A 39 -11.81 -2.40 11.66
N GLY A 40 -13.05 -2.87 11.47
CA GLY A 40 -14.07 -2.82 12.50
C GLY A 40 -13.63 -3.61 13.74
N THR A 41 -13.94 -3.07 14.91
CA THR A 41 -13.83 -3.76 16.19
C THR A 41 -15.22 -4.00 16.77
N PHE A 42 -15.28 -4.70 17.91
CA PHE A 42 -16.52 -4.90 18.65
C PHE A 42 -17.19 -3.55 18.97
N GLU A 43 -18.54 -3.53 19.06
CA GLU A 43 -19.38 -2.34 19.33
C GLU A 43 -19.32 -1.20 18.30
N GLY A 44 -19.01 -1.50 17.02
CA GLY A 44 -19.10 -0.50 15.95
C GLY A 44 -17.99 0.56 15.98
N GLN A 45 -16.99 0.38 16.84
CA GLN A 45 -15.75 1.16 16.79
C GLN A 45 -14.86 0.65 15.66
N THR A 46 -13.92 1.48 15.21
CA THR A 46 -12.93 1.09 14.22
C THR A 46 -11.52 1.37 14.72
N LYS A 47 -10.58 0.51 14.34
CA LYS A 47 -9.15 0.73 14.56
C LYS A 47 -8.48 0.95 13.21
N ALA A 48 -7.82 2.09 13.08
CA ALA A 48 -6.98 2.41 11.94
C ALA A 48 -5.51 2.21 12.30
N LEU A 49 -4.76 1.56 11.40
CA LEU A 49 -3.32 1.46 11.43
C LEU A 49 -2.76 2.24 10.24
N GLN A 50 -1.92 3.22 10.52
CA GLN A 50 -1.22 3.99 9.49
C GLN A 50 0.27 3.64 9.51
N LEU A 51 0.80 3.40 8.33
CA LEU A 51 2.21 3.13 8.08
C LEU A 51 2.68 4.10 6.98
N SER A 52 3.76 4.83 7.23
CA SER A 52 4.44 5.61 6.20
C SER A 52 5.91 5.22 6.19
N VAL A 53 6.40 4.85 5.01
CA VAL A 53 7.79 4.49 4.78
C VAL A 53 8.35 5.42 3.72
N GLU A 54 9.42 6.12 4.08
CA GLU A 54 10.17 6.94 3.14
C GLU A 54 11.34 6.15 2.55
N LYS A 55 11.77 6.56 1.36
CA LYS A 55 12.94 6.00 0.67
C LYS A 55 12.79 4.51 0.28
N VAL A 56 11.62 4.13 -0.20
CA VAL A 56 11.40 2.80 -0.81
C VAL A 56 12.00 2.80 -2.21
N ARG A 57 12.93 1.87 -2.47
CA ARG A 57 13.58 1.73 -3.78
C ARG A 57 12.80 0.76 -4.67
N ILE A 58 12.48 1.19 -5.88
CA ILE A 58 11.91 0.34 -6.92
C ILE A 58 13.05 -0.52 -7.49
N MET A 59 12.89 -1.84 -7.40
CA MET A 59 13.89 -2.84 -7.79
C MET A 59 13.49 -3.65 -9.04
N ASN A 60 12.52 -3.15 -9.81
CA ASN A 60 12.09 -3.81 -11.04
C ASN A 60 13.03 -3.39 -12.19
N ASP A 61 13.56 -4.36 -12.92
CA ASP A 61 14.32 -4.19 -14.17
C ASP A 61 13.45 -4.55 -15.38
#